data_AF-A0A2S1FIZ9-F1
#
_entry.id   AF-A0A2S1FIZ9-F1
#
_cell.length_a   1.000
_cell.length_b   1.000
_cell.length_c   1.000
_cell.angle_alpha   90.00
_cell.angle_beta   90.00
_cell.angle_gamma   90.00
#
_symmetry.space_group_name_H-M   'P 1'
#
loop_
_entity.id
_entity.type
_entity.pdbx_description
1 polymer ?
#
loop_
_entity_poly.entity_id
_entity_poly.type
_entity_poly.pdbx_seq_one_letter_code
_entity_poly.pdbx_strand_id
1 'polypeptide(L)'
;MKKVDLIANLGPSNTALAIVDVAKQKNRIAISTGAAATRLTNEGCTPNSIHYVYDTYALANGTGNALTKQGGKTWYFITADYVFGLALEKDASEIVKASGGKVLGTSRHPVNTSDFSSYLLSAQSSGASVIALANAGGDTINALKAVSEFQITKSGKQSVAAMVLFLTDVHALGLPATQGLLLTTAFYWDRTEETRKWSKRFFEKMKRMPTDAQAGDYSSTMHYLKAVQAAGTDEASAVMAKMKATPINDMFATNGRIREDGRMIHDMYLAQVKTPAESRTPWDYFKMKGVIPAAEAFQPLSKSACPLVKKAS
;
A
#
# COMPACT_ATOMS: atom_id res chain seq x y z
N MET A 1 11.13 -24.58 -9.18
CA MET A 1 11.07 -23.58 -10.26
C MET A 1 11.89 -24.01 -11.49
N LYS A 2 11.71 -25.22 -12.05
CA LYS A 2 12.56 -25.66 -13.18
C LYS A 2 12.21 -25.04 -14.54
N LYS A 3 11.07 -24.33 -14.66
CA LYS A 3 10.59 -23.62 -15.88
C LYS A 3 9.72 -22.39 -15.57
N VAL A 4 9.92 -21.75 -14.41
CA VAL A 4 9.14 -20.56 -14.02
C VAL A 4 10.01 -19.34 -14.24
N ASP A 5 9.55 -18.37 -15.02
CA ASP A 5 10.33 -17.17 -15.41
C ASP A 5 9.94 -15.92 -14.60
N LEU A 6 8.66 -15.84 -14.22
CA LEU A 6 8.09 -14.77 -13.39
C LEU A 6 7.34 -15.37 -12.18
N ILE A 7 7.55 -14.77 -11.01
CA ILE A 7 6.71 -14.92 -9.83
C ILE A 7 6.04 -13.56 -9.56
N ALA A 8 4.71 -13.53 -9.50
CA ALA A 8 3.93 -12.30 -9.31
C ALA A 8 3.18 -12.31 -7.96
N ASN A 9 2.50 -11.20 -7.67
CA ASN A 9 1.75 -10.90 -6.45
C ASN A 9 2.60 -10.68 -5.19
N LEU A 10 3.20 -11.74 -4.66
CA LEU A 10 4.02 -11.75 -3.44
C LEU A 10 3.42 -11.01 -2.22
N GLY A 11 2.89 -11.78 -1.28
CA GLY A 11 2.55 -11.33 0.06
C GLY A 11 2.43 -12.52 1.02
N PRO A 12 2.44 -12.30 2.36
CA PRO A 12 2.77 -11.08 3.09
C PRO A 12 4.26 -10.67 2.99
N SER A 13 4.64 -9.50 3.51
CA SER A 13 5.95 -8.88 3.26
C SER A 13 7.17 -9.72 3.68
N ASN A 14 7.07 -10.51 4.74
CA ASN A 14 8.11 -11.48 5.14
C ASN A 14 8.30 -12.57 4.08
N THR A 15 7.22 -13.11 3.53
CA THR A 15 7.26 -14.09 2.44
C THR A 15 7.80 -13.46 1.16
N ALA A 16 7.38 -12.24 0.83
CA ALA A 16 7.88 -11.52 -0.33
C ALA A 16 9.40 -11.32 -0.29
N LEU A 17 9.96 -10.93 0.87
CA LEU A 17 11.41 -10.80 1.07
C LEU A 17 12.16 -12.11 0.80
N ALA A 18 11.64 -13.23 1.32
CA ALA A 18 12.24 -14.54 1.06
C ALA A 18 12.14 -14.94 -0.43
N ILE A 19 11.02 -14.64 -1.10
CA ILE A 19 10.82 -14.99 -2.51
C ILE A 19 11.74 -14.16 -3.43
N VAL A 20 11.91 -12.86 -3.18
CA VAL A 20 12.81 -12.04 -4.02
C VAL A 20 14.26 -12.50 -3.91
N ASP A 21 14.69 -12.98 -2.73
CA ASP A 21 16.00 -13.57 -2.53
C ASP A 21 16.17 -14.89 -3.32
N VAL A 22 15.17 -15.77 -3.28
CA VAL A 22 15.17 -17.00 -4.08
C VAL A 22 15.17 -16.69 -5.58
N ALA A 23 14.37 -15.71 -6.01
CA ALA A 23 14.31 -15.28 -7.41
C ALA A 23 15.65 -14.72 -7.89
N LYS A 24 16.34 -13.94 -7.05
CA LYS A 24 17.73 -13.50 -7.29
C LYS A 24 18.67 -14.70 -7.48
N GLN A 25 18.67 -15.66 -6.55
CA GLN A 25 19.53 -16.85 -6.62
C GLN A 25 19.26 -17.74 -7.85
N LYS A 26 18.01 -17.75 -8.33
CA LYS A 26 17.59 -18.54 -9.49
C LYS A 26 17.59 -17.77 -10.80
N ASN A 27 18.04 -16.51 -10.79
CA ASN A 27 17.98 -15.62 -11.95
C ASN A 27 16.57 -15.58 -12.57
N ARG A 28 15.54 -15.33 -11.74
CA ARG A 28 14.11 -15.23 -12.10
C ARG A 28 13.53 -13.90 -11.68
N ILE A 29 12.51 -13.43 -12.38
CA ILE A 29 11.89 -12.14 -12.05
C ILE A 29 10.83 -12.36 -10.96
N ALA A 30 10.84 -11.47 -9.97
CA ALA A 30 9.87 -11.44 -8.87
C ALA A 30 9.20 -10.07 -8.80
N ILE A 31 7.88 -10.02 -8.97
CA ILE A 31 7.12 -8.76 -8.89
C ILE A 31 6.16 -8.80 -7.70
N SER A 32 6.38 -7.90 -6.76
CA SER A 32 5.53 -7.71 -5.58
C SER A 32 4.48 -6.64 -5.84
N THR A 33 3.21 -7.01 -5.69
CA THR A 33 2.03 -6.15 -5.75
C THR A 33 1.22 -6.16 -4.44
N GLY A 34 1.38 -7.21 -3.62
CA GLY A 34 0.63 -7.42 -2.37
C GLY A 34 1.41 -7.14 -1.08
N ALA A 35 2.75 -7.17 -1.12
CA ALA A 35 3.58 -6.77 0.01
C ALA A 35 3.92 -5.28 -0.04
N ALA A 36 4.13 -4.68 1.13
CA ALA A 36 4.27 -3.22 1.27
C ALA A 36 5.55 -2.78 1.97
N ALA A 37 6.27 -3.66 2.68
CA ALA A 37 7.43 -3.23 3.45
C ALA A 37 8.48 -2.57 2.54
N THR A 38 8.85 -1.32 2.83
CA THR A 38 9.86 -0.53 2.10
C THR A 38 11.20 -1.24 1.96
N ARG A 39 11.51 -2.19 2.85
CA ARG A 39 12.68 -3.07 2.76
C ARG A 39 12.82 -3.76 1.40
N LEU A 40 11.73 -4.08 0.70
CA LEU A 40 11.76 -4.73 -0.63
C LEU A 40 12.47 -3.89 -1.71
N THR A 41 12.53 -2.57 -1.54
CA THR A 41 13.23 -1.63 -2.45
C THR A 41 14.26 -0.77 -1.70
N ASN A 42 14.66 -1.25 -0.52
CA ASN A 42 15.76 -0.73 0.26
C ASN A 42 16.77 -1.87 0.48
N GLU A 43 17.03 -2.29 1.71
CA GLU A 43 18.07 -3.27 2.04
C GLU A 43 17.86 -4.63 1.37
N GLY A 44 16.61 -4.98 1.07
CA GLY A 44 16.21 -6.22 0.38
C GLY A 44 16.05 -6.10 -1.12
N CYS A 45 16.46 -4.98 -1.75
CA CYS A 45 16.34 -4.83 -3.19
C CYS A 45 17.21 -5.86 -3.93
N THR A 46 16.70 -6.37 -5.05
CA THR A 46 17.44 -7.29 -5.93
C THR A 46 17.43 -6.78 -7.37
N PRO A 47 18.41 -7.19 -8.22
CA PRO A 47 18.47 -6.73 -9.61
C PRO A 47 17.29 -7.20 -10.45
N ASN A 48 16.54 -8.20 -9.98
CA ASN A 48 15.44 -8.86 -10.67
C ASN A 48 14.12 -8.88 -9.86
N SER A 49 14.00 -8.02 -8.86
CA SER A 49 12.74 -7.78 -8.15
C SER A 49 12.15 -6.42 -8.50
N ILE A 50 10.81 -6.35 -8.57
CA ILE A 50 10.08 -5.09 -8.72
C ILE A 50 9.03 -4.98 -7.61
N HIS A 51 8.94 -3.83 -6.97
CA HIS A 51 7.88 -3.49 -6.03
C HIS A 51 6.92 -2.51 -6.70
N TYR A 52 5.75 -3.02 -7.09
CA TYR A 52 5.00 -2.45 -8.20
C TYR A 52 3.88 -1.49 -7.80
N VAL A 53 3.16 -1.75 -6.70
CA VAL A 53 1.88 -1.07 -6.41
C VAL A 53 2.02 0.00 -5.34
N TYR A 54 2.34 -0.38 -4.10
CA TYR A 54 2.46 0.58 -3.00
C TYR A 54 3.49 0.06 -1.99
N ASP A 55 3.95 0.94 -1.12
CA ASP A 55 4.85 0.60 -0.02
C ASP A 55 4.46 1.39 1.23
N THR A 56 5.04 1.03 2.37
CA THR A 56 4.75 1.66 3.65
C THR A 56 5.05 3.16 3.66
N TYR A 57 6.09 3.60 2.92
CA TYR A 57 6.39 5.02 2.76
C TYR A 57 5.26 5.76 2.04
N ALA A 58 4.80 5.28 0.89
CA ALA A 58 3.77 5.97 0.11
C ALA A 58 2.43 6.03 0.84
N LEU A 59 2.06 4.95 1.53
CA LEU A 59 0.84 4.93 2.36
C LEU A 59 0.93 5.90 3.52
N ALA A 60 2.08 5.95 4.21
CA ALA A 60 2.35 6.92 5.25
C ALA A 60 2.38 8.35 4.72
N ASN A 61 2.98 8.59 3.56
CA ASN A 61 3.16 9.92 3.00
C ASN A 61 1.87 10.49 2.42
N GLY A 62 0.93 9.65 1.98
CA GLY A 62 -0.42 10.11 1.68
C GLY A 62 -1.23 10.32 2.95
N THR A 63 -1.61 9.24 3.63
CA THR A 63 -2.58 9.28 4.73
C THR A 63 -2.04 9.99 5.97
N GLY A 64 -0.81 9.66 6.38
CA GLY A 64 -0.18 10.23 7.57
C GLY A 64 0.10 11.72 7.43
N ASN A 65 0.63 12.14 6.28
CA ASN A 65 0.87 13.55 5.96
C ASN A 65 -0.44 14.35 5.93
N ALA A 66 -1.47 13.85 5.21
CA ALA A 66 -2.76 14.51 5.09
C ALA A 66 -3.43 14.72 6.45
N LEU A 67 -3.50 13.67 7.28
CA LEU A 67 -4.10 13.75 8.61
C LEU A 67 -3.31 14.68 9.54
N THR A 68 -1.97 14.65 9.47
CA THR A 68 -1.14 15.55 10.29
C THR A 68 -1.32 17.02 9.89
N LYS A 69 -1.47 17.31 8.60
CA LYS A 69 -1.76 18.66 8.10
C LYS A 69 -3.18 19.13 8.43
N GLN A 70 -4.14 18.21 8.54
CA GLN A 70 -5.52 18.50 8.96
C GLN A 70 -5.69 18.69 10.47
N GLY A 71 -4.60 18.70 11.25
CA GLY A 71 -4.63 18.99 12.69
C GLY A 71 -4.43 17.78 13.59
N GLY A 72 -4.29 16.56 13.04
CA GLY A 72 -3.91 15.37 13.80
C GLY A 72 -2.44 15.43 14.23
N LYS A 73 -2.12 16.21 15.27
CA LYS A 73 -0.74 16.50 15.67
C LYS A 73 -0.13 15.48 16.61
N THR A 74 -0.92 14.67 17.30
CA THR A 74 -0.43 13.63 18.20
C THR A 74 -0.95 12.26 17.78
N TRP A 75 -0.05 11.29 17.65
CA TRP A 75 -0.30 9.96 17.09
C TRP A 75 0.03 8.87 18.12
N TYR A 76 -0.79 7.83 18.15
CA TYR A 76 -0.50 6.59 18.86
C TYR A 76 -0.67 5.42 17.90
N PHE A 77 0.30 4.51 17.85
CA PHE A 77 0.28 3.38 16.93
C PHE A 77 -0.22 2.10 17.61
N ILE A 78 -1.10 1.36 16.92
CA ILE A 78 -1.41 -0.03 17.21
C ILE A 78 -0.85 -0.84 16.05
N THR A 79 0.18 -1.63 16.32
CA THR A 79 1.04 -2.16 15.25
C THR A 79 1.11 -3.68 15.29
N ALA A 80 0.93 -4.29 14.12
CA ALA A 80 1.13 -5.73 13.96
C ALA A 80 2.60 -6.10 14.14
N ASP A 81 2.88 -7.10 14.98
CA ASP A 81 4.24 -7.47 15.40
C ASP A 81 4.95 -8.36 14.36
N TYR A 82 5.19 -7.79 13.17
CA TYR A 82 5.98 -8.40 12.11
C TYR A 82 6.53 -7.33 11.17
N VAL A 83 7.36 -7.77 10.21
CA VAL A 83 8.15 -6.90 9.30
C VAL A 83 7.33 -5.75 8.69
N PHE A 84 6.11 -6.00 8.25
CA PHE A 84 5.28 -4.96 7.64
C PHE A 84 4.78 -3.92 8.66
N GLY A 85 4.23 -4.35 9.80
CA GLY A 85 3.70 -3.42 10.79
C GLY A 85 4.81 -2.54 11.35
N LEU A 86 5.96 -3.14 11.64
CA LEU A 86 7.16 -2.43 12.09
C LEU A 86 7.65 -1.40 11.07
N ALA A 87 7.70 -1.77 9.79
CA ALA A 87 8.08 -0.85 8.71
C ALA A 87 7.07 0.30 8.58
N LEU A 88 5.78 0.00 8.63
CA LEU A 88 4.71 0.99 8.51
C LEU A 88 4.71 1.98 9.67
N GLU A 89 4.87 1.51 10.91
CA GLU A 89 5.01 2.41 12.06
C GLU A 89 6.24 3.30 11.93
N LYS A 90 7.40 2.74 11.55
CA LYS A 90 8.63 3.51 11.39
C LYS A 90 8.45 4.62 10.34
N ASP A 91 8.02 4.25 9.14
CA ASP A 91 7.87 5.19 8.02
C ASP A 91 6.80 6.26 8.34
N ALA A 92 5.66 5.86 8.91
CA ALA A 92 4.62 6.79 9.34
C ALA A 92 5.08 7.71 10.46
N SER A 93 5.82 7.21 11.44
CA SER A 93 6.37 8.01 12.53
C SER A 93 7.32 9.10 12.02
N GLU A 94 8.17 8.76 11.07
CA GLU A 94 9.09 9.72 10.43
C GLU A 94 8.32 10.80 9.67
N ILE A 95 7.30 10.42 8.89
CA ILE A 95 6.47 11.35 8.11
C ILE A 95 5.61 12.25 9.02
N VAL A 96 5.02 11.71 10.07
CA VAL A 96 4.26 12.46 11.08
C VAL A 96 5.16 13.52 11.72
N LYS A 97 6.37 13.14 12.16
CA LYS A 97 7.34 14.07 12.75
C LYS A 97 7.77 15.15 11.75
N ALA A 98 8.10 14.76 10.51
CA ALA A 98 8.46 15.69 9.45
C ALA A 98 7.32 16.66 9.07
N SER A 99 6.07 16.24 9.30
CA SER A 99 4.86 17.06 9.08
C SER A 99 4.45 17.90 10.30
N GLY A 100 5.31 17.98 11.33
CA GLY A 100 5.09 18.76 12.55
C GLY A 100 4.18 18.08 13.59
N GLY A 101 4.01 16.77 13.51
CA GLY A 101 3.33 15.96 14.51
C GLY A 101 4.29 15.32 15.51
N LYS A 102 3.73 14.57 16.48
CA LYS A 102 4.44 13.81 17.50
C LYS A 102 3.84 12.42 17.66
N VAL A 103 4.66 11.44 18.01
CA VAL A 103 4.23 10.09 18.35
C VAL A 103 4.27 9.96 19.88
N LEU A 104 3.13 9.70 20.50
CA LEU A 104 2.98 9.61 21.96
C LEU A 104 3.20 8.19 22.50
N GLY A 105 3.08 7.18 21.64
CA GLY A 105 3.29 5.80 22.04
C GLY A 105 2.96 4.81 20.93
N THR A 106 3.20 3.55 21.23
CA THR A 106 2.84 2.40 20.38
C THR A 106 2.51 1.20 21.26
N SER A 107 1.57 0.38 20.80
CA SER A 107 1.34 -0.97 21.31
C SER A 107 1.45 -1.98 20.18
N ARG A 108 2.04 -3.14 20.47
CA ARG A 108 2.19 -4.24 19.53
C ARG A 108 1.08 -5.27 19.74
N HIS A 109 0.56 -5.84 18.66
CA HIS A 109 -0.34 -6.98 18.70
C HIS A 109 0.17 -8.11 17.79
N PRO A 110 -0.07 -9.40 18.14
CA PRO A 110 0.21 -10.52 17.25
C PRO A 110 -0.62 -10.44 15.95
N VAL A 111 -0.12 -11.03 14.87
CA VAL A 111 -0.89 -11.19 13.63
C VAL A 111 -2.11 -12.09 13.89
N ASN A 112 -3.26 -11.77 13.29
CA ASN A 112 -4.55 -12.44 13.51
C ASN A 112 -5.10 -12.25 14.94
N THR A 113 -4.96 -11.05 15.48
CA THR A 113 -5.58 -10.67 16.74
C THR A 113 -7.10 -10.56 16.56
N SER A 114 -7.87 -11.23 17.42
CA SER A 114 -9.34 -11.17 17.40
C SER A 114 -9.90 -10.08 18.30
N ASP A 115 -9.25 -9.79 19.44
CA ASP A 115 -9.68 -8.79 20.40
C ASP A 115 -8.70 -7.62 20.48
N PHE A 116 -9.18 -6.41 20.17
CA PHE A 116 -8.40 -5.19 20.17
C PHE A 116 -8.66 -4.27 21.38
N SER A 117 -9.49 -4.68 22.33
CA SER A 117 -9.97 -3.86 23.45
C SER A 117 -8.83 -3.22 24.25
N SER A 118 -7.85 -4.01 24.71
CA SER A 118 -6.73 -3.52 25.53
C SER A 118 -5.80 -2.55 24.80
N TYR A 119 -5.55 -2.79 23.50
CA TYR A 119 -4.74 -1.90 22.66
C TYR A 119 -5.46 -0.56 22.44
N LEU A 120 -6.78 -0.60 22.22
CA LEU A 120 -7.61 0.60 22.07
C LEU A 120 -7.71 1.40 23.36
N LEU A 121 -7.83 0.74 24.52
CA LEU A 121 -7.81 1.41 25.83
C LEU A 121 -6.48 2.12 26.08
N SER A 122 -5.36 1.48 25.72
CA SER A 122 -4.02 2.07 25.80
C SER A 122 -3.90 3.30 24.89
N ALA A 123 -4.38 3.17 23.65
CA ALA A 123 -4.38 4.26 22.67
C ALA A 123 -5.29 5.43 23.10
N GLN A 124 -6.45 5.14 23.69
CA GLN A 124 -7.36 6.15 24.23
C GLN A 124 -6.72 6.90 25.41
N SER A 125 -6.13 6.16 26.35
CA SER A 125 -5.47 6.73 27.54
C SER A 125 -4.24 7.57 27.21
N SER A 126 -3.63 7.36 26.04
CA SER A 126 -2.48 8.17 25.58
C SER A 126 -2.81 9.63 25.29
N GLY A 127 -4.09 9.97 25.05
CA GLY A 127 -4.50 11.31 24.65
C GLY A 127 -4.09 11.71 23.22
N ALA A 128 -3.63 10.78 22.39
CA ALA A 128 -3.29 11.06 21.00
C ALA A 128 -4.54 11.43 20.18
N SER A 129 -4.45 12.48 19.36
CA SER A 129 -5.52 12.91 18.44
C SER A 129 -5.80 11.91 17.31
N VAL A 130 -4.82 11.07 16.98
CA VAL A 130 -4.91 10.04 15.94
C VAL A 130 -4.45 8.70 16.50
N ILE A 131 -5.31 7.69 16.40
CA ILE A 131 -4.96 6.28 16.63
C ILE A 131 -4.69 5.65 15.27
N ALA A 132 -3.44 5.30 15.01
CA ALA A 132 -3.02 4.74 13.73
C ALA A 132 -2.92 3.22 13.81
N LEU A 133 -3.66 2.55 12.94
CA LEU A 133 -3.63 1.10 12.79
C LEU A 133 -2.51 0.76 11.78
N ALA A 134 -1.34 0.38 12.30
CA ALA A 134 -0.23 -0.13 11.50
C ALA A 134 -0.33 -1.65 11.36
N ASN A 135 -1.46 -2.08 10.80
CA ASN A 135 -1.80 -3.47 10.47
C ASN A 135 -2.56 -3.51 9.13
N ALA A 136 -3.07 -4.67 8.73
CA ALA A 136 -3.78 -4.83 7.46
C ALA A 136 -4.84 -5.94 7.53
N GLY A 137 -5.79 -5.93 6.58
CA GLY A 137 -6.73 -7.02 6.36
C GLY A 137 -7.57 -7.36 7.59
N GLY A 138 -7.59 -8.64 8.00
CA GLY A 138 -8.39 -9.11 9.13
C GLY A 138 -8.13 -8.37 10.44
N ASP A 139 -6.87 -8.03 10.73
CA ASP A 139 -6.50 -7.25 11.93
C ASP A 139 -7.08 -5.83 11.87
N THR A 140 -7.04 -5.18 10.71
CA THR A 140 -7.66 -3.86 10.51
C THR A 140 -9.18 -3.94 10.64
N ILE A 141 -9.81 -4.98 10.08
CA ILE A 141 -11.25 -5.21 10.19
C ILE A 141 -11.67 -5.38 11.65
N ASN A 142 -10.98 -6.24 12.40
CA ASN A 142 -11.27 -6.48 13.82
C ASN A 142 -11.02 -5.22 14.67
N ALA A 143 -9.93 -4.50 14.41
CA ALA A 143 -9.64 -3.24 15.10
C ALA A 143 -10.71 -2.17 14.83
N LEU A 144 -11.16 -2.01 13.57
CA LEU A 144 -12.20 -1.03 13.23
C LEU A 144 -13.57 -1.40 13.81
N LYS A 145 -13.91 -2.69 13.89
CA LYS A 145 -15.11 -3.14 14.63
C LYS A 145 -15.03 -2.73 16.09
N ALA A 146 -13.92 -3.03 16.76
CA ALA A 146 -13.71 -2.66 18.15
C ALA A 146 -13.76 -1.13 18.34
N VAL A 147 -13.15 -0.34 17.44
CA VAL A 147 -13.24 1.15 17.45
C VAL A 147 -14.71 1.61 17.46
N SER A 148 -15.56 0.98 16.65
CA SER A 148 -16.99 1.28 16.59
C SER A 148 -17.73 0.86 17.86
N GLU A 149 -17.48 -0.35 18.36
CA GLU A 149 -18.10 -0.91 19.58
C GLU A 149 -17.78 -0.05 20.82
N PHE A 150 -16.52 0.35 20.98
CA PHE A 150 -16.06 1.22 22.06
C PHE A 150 -16.33 2.72 21.81
N GLN A 151 -16.93 3.07 20.67
CA GLN A 151 -17.28 4.45 20.28
C GLN A 151 -16.09 5.43 20.38
N ILE A 152 -14.88 4.97 20.07
CA ILE A 152 -13.63 5.72 20.28
C ILE A 152 -13.65 7.10 19.60
N THR A 153 -14.23 7.16 18.40
CA THR A 153 -14.28 8.38 17.58
C THR A 153 -15.49 9.28 17.87
N LYS A 154 -16.47 8.82 18.66
CA LYS A 154 -17.77 9.50 18.84
C LYS A 154 -17.65 10.87 19.50
N SER A 155 -16.67 11.04 20.38
CA SER A 155 -16.43 12.33 21.06
C SER A 155 -15.77 13.39 20.18
N GLY A 156 -15.25 13.01 19.00
CA GLY A 156 -14.44 13.88 18.14
C GLY A 156 -13.03 14.18 18.69
N LYS A 157 -12.69 13.75 19.91
CA LYS A 157 -11.37 13.97 20.51
C LYS A 157 -10.26 13.15 19.86
N GLN A 158 -10.60 11.97 19.35
CA GLN A 158 -9.67 11.08 18.67
C GLN A 158 -10.26 10.63 17.33
N SER A 159 -9.38 10.50 16.35
CA SER A 159 -9.68 9.94 15.04
C SER A 159 -8.89 8.64 14.85
N VAL A 160 -9.34 7.80 13.92
CA VAL A 160 -8.64 6.56 13.56
C VAL A 160 -8.08 6.68 12.14
N ALA A 161 -6.83 6.30 11.98
CA ALA A 161 -6.16 6.18 10.69
C ALA A 161 -5.93 4.71 10.38
N ALA A 162 -6.72 4.14 9.45
CA ALA A 162 -6.42 2.84 8.88
C ALA A 162 -5.32 3.04 7.82
N MET A 163 -4.06 2.79 8.21
CA MET A 163 -2.90 3.12 7.37
C MET A 163 -2.84 2.27 6.11
N VAL A 164 -3.45 1.07 6.15
CA VAL A 164 -3.73 0.22 4.98
C VAL A 164 -5.20 -0.16 5.03
N LEU A 165 -5.94 0.20 3.99
CA LEU A 165 -7.36 -0.09 3.89
C LEU A 165 -7.70 -0.38 2.42
N PHE A 166 -8.02 -1.63 2.12
CA PHE A 166 -8.45 -2.01 0.78
C PHE A 166 -9.94 -1.77 0.57
N LEU A 167 -10.32 -1.71 -0.72
CA LEU A 167 -11.71 -1.69 -1.14
C LEU A 167 -12.53 -2.84 -0.52
N THR A 168 -11.93 -4.02 -0.39
CA THR A 168 -12.56 -5.21 0.21
C THR A 168 -12.79 -5.09 1.71
N ASP A 169 -11.93 -4.36 2.41
CA ASP A 169 -12.08 -4.15 3.86
C ASP A 169 -13.29 -3.24 4.12
N VAL A 170 -13.44 -2.18 3.30
CA VAL A 170 -14.62 -1.31 3.33
C VAL A 170 -15.88 -2.06 2.92
N HIS A 171 -15.80 -2.95 1.93
CA HIS A 171 -16.92 -3.82 1.58
C HIS A 171 -17.37 -4.70 2.76
N ALA A 172 -16.41 -5.29 3.49
CA ALA A 172 -16.68 -6.19 4.60
C ALA A 172 -17.24 -5.47 5.84
N LEU A 173 -16.75 -4.26 6.12
CA LEU A 173 -17.18 -3.44 7.26
C LEU A 173 -18.45 -2.62 6.98
N GLY A 174 -18.67 -2.28 5.71
CA GLY A 174 -19.73 -1.38 5.28
C GLY A 174 -19.40 0.10 5.52
N LEU A 175 -20.05 0.97 4.75
CA LEU A 175 -19.90 2.42 4.84
C LEU A 175 -20.28 3.00 6.22
N PRO A 176 -21.30 2.49 6.95
CA PRO A 176 -21.62 3.04 8.28
C PRO A 176 -20.43 3.05 9.24
N ALA A 177 -19.61 1.99 9.23
CA ALA A 177 -18.45 1.84 10.11
C ALA A 177 -17.16 2.50 9.58
N THR A 178 -17.09 2.80 8.29
CA THR A 178 -15.85 3.24 7.61
C THR A 178 -15.92 4.63 7.00
N GLN A 179 -17.12 5.24 6.93
CA GLN A 179 -17.33 6.56 6.35
C GLN A 179 -16.36 7.61 6.93
N GLY A 180 -15.86 8.47 6.05
CA GLY A 180 -14.97 9.57 6.43
C GLY A 180 -13.51 9.19 6.64
N LEU A 181 -13.16 7.89 6.75
CA LEU A 181 -11.77 7.45 6.82
C LEU A 181 -11.01 7.92 5.59
N LEU A 182 -9.84 8.54 5.81
CA LEU A 182 -8.88 8.84 4.75
C LEU A 182 -7.99 7.63 4.50
N LEU A 183 -7.71 7.38 3.23
CA LEU A 183 -6.80 6.32 2.80
C LEU A 183 -5.96 6.76 1.60
N THR A 184 -4.84 6.08 1.40
CA THR A 184 -4.01 6.20 0.21
C THR A 184 -4.14 4.94 -0.60
N THR A 185 -4.37 5.06 -1.91
CA THR A 185 -4.48 3.90 -2.80
C THR A 185 -3.76 4.17 -4.12
N ALA A 186 -3.29 3.10 -4.76
CA ALA A 186 -2.69 3.15 -6.08
C ALA A 186 -3.73 3.09 -7.21
N PHE A 187 -4.93 2.55 -6.95
CA PHE A 187 -5.94 2.33 -7.97
C PHE A 187 -7.35 2.27 -7.38
N TYR A 188 -8.31 2.86 -8.09
CA TYR A 188 -9.73 2.72 -7.78
C TYR A 188 -10.52 2.44 -9.06
N TRP A 189 -11.42 1.47 -8.99
CA TRP A 189 -12.13 0.94 -10.16
C TRP A 189 -12.93 2.01 -10.91
N ASP A 190 -13.50 2.99 -10.19
CA ASP A 190 -14.35 4.05 -10.74
C ASP A 190 -13.63 5.40 -10.95
N ARG A 191 -12.29 5.40 -11.02
CA ARG A 191 -11.50 6.63 -11.15
C ARG A 191 -11.59 7.26 -12.55
N THR A 192 -11.44 6.46 -13.60
CA THR A 192 -11.48 6.91 -15.02
C THR A 192 -12.29 5.94 -15.88
N GLU A 193 -12.50 6.28 -17.15
CA GLU A 193 -13.16 5.36 -18.08
C GLU A 193 -12.34 4.08 -18.29
N GLU A 194 -11.01 4.20 -18.37
CA GLU A 194 -10.09 3.08 -18.51
C GLU A 194 -10.12 2.15 -17.29
N THR A 195 -10.13 2.71 -16.07
CA THR A 195 -10.23 1.91 -14.84
C THR A 195 -11.57 1.18 -14.80
N ARG A 196 -12.68 1.84 -15.16
CA ARG A 196 -14.01 1.24 -15.20
C ARG A 196 -14.09 0.11 -16.21
N LYS A 197 -13.60 0.34 -17.44
CA LYS A 197 -13.63 -0.63 -18.53
C LYS A 197 -12.87 -1.91 -18.17
N TRP A 198 -11.68 -1.78 -17.59
CA TRP A 198 -10.92 -2.95 -17.13
C TRP A 198 -11.62 -3.64 -15.95
N SER A 199 -12.09 -2.86 -14.97
CA SER A 199 -12.72 -3.41 -13.75
C SER A 199 -14.01 -4.14 -14.05
N LYS A 200 -14.76 -3.74 -15.09
CA LYS A 200 -15.93 -4.49 -15.58
C LYS A 200 -15.55 -5.90 -16.04
N ARG A 201 -14.47 -6.04 -16.81
CA ARG A 201 -13.96 -7.37 -17.24
C ARG A 201 -13.51 -8.22 -16.06
N PHE A 202 -12.91 -7.59 -15.04
CA PHE A 202 -12.55 -8.27 -13.80
C PHE A 202 -13.81 -8.74 -13.05
N PHE A 203 -14.81 -7.86 -12.88
CA PHE A 203 -16.07 -8.17 -12.21
C PHE A 203 -16.84 -9.29 -12.92
N GLU A 204 -16.85 -9.32 -14.25
CA GLU A 204 -17.50 -10.38 -15.03
C GLU A 204 -16.98 -11.78 -14.65
N LYS A 205 -15.68 -11.90 -14.29
CA LYS A 205 -15.05 -13.15 -13.87
C LYS A 205 -15.12 -13.39 -12.36
N MET A 206 -14.84 -12.36 -11.56
CA MET A 206 -14.61 -12.49 -10.12
C MET A 206 -15.83 -12.13 -9.26
N LYS A 207 -16.86 -11.53 -9.86
CA LYS A 207 -18.10 -11.04 -9.21
C LYS A 207 -17.86 -10.10 -8.03
N ARG A 208 -16.70 -9.43 -8.02
CA ARG A 208 -16.27 -8.42 -7.05
C ARG A 208 -15.45 -7.37 -7.79
N MET A 209 -15.44 -6.13 -7.30
CA MET A 209 -14.55 -5.12 -7.87
C MET A 209 -13.09 -5.38 -7.45
N PRO A 210 -12.13 -5.06 -8.31
CA PRO A 210 -10.71 -5.34 -8.07
C PRO A 210 -10.12 -4.43 -6.99
N THR A 211 -9.19 -4.97 -6.21
CA THR A 211 -8.28 -4.17 -5.38
C THR A 211 -7.16 -3.58 -6.24
N ASP A 212 -6.41 -2.62 -5.68
CA ASP A 212 -5.23 -2.07 -6.32
C ASP A 212 -4.11 -3.09 -6.51
N ALA A 213 -3.94 -4.04 -5.58
CA ALA A 213 -3.03 -5.17 -5.76
C ALA A 213 -3.41 -6.04 -6.97
N GLN A 214 -4.69 -6.35 -7.15
CA GLN A 214 -5.18 -7.15 -8.30
C GLN A 214 -5.08 -6.40 -9.63
N ALA A 215 -5.30 -5.09 -9.62
CA ALA A 215 -5.03 -4.24 -10.79
C ALA A 215 -3.53 -4.18 -11.12
N GLY A 216 -2.69 -4.09 -10.09
CA GLY A 216 -1.23 -4.15 -10.20
C GLY A 216 -0.72 -5.49 -10.73
N ASP A 217 -1.33 -6.61 -10.34
CA ASP A 217 -1.00 -7.94 -10.88
C ASP A 217 -1.23 -7.99 -12.39
N TYR A 218 -2.36 -7.46 -12.86
CA TYR A 218 -2.64 -7.38 -14.29
C TYR A 218 -1.63 -6.47 -15.01
N SER A 219 -1.44 -5.24 -14.51
CA SER A 219 -0.56 -4.25 -15.13
C SER A 219 0.89 -4.76 -15.21
N SER A 220 1.43 -5.26 -14.10
CA SER A 220 2.80 -5.76 -14.03
C SER A 220 3.05 -6.98 -14.90
N THR A 221 2.08 -7.91 -14.94
CA THR A 221 2.18 -9.09 -15.82
C THR A 221 2.17 -8.67 -17.29
N MET A 222 1.28 -7.75 -17.68
CA MET A 222 1.24 -7.25 -19.05
C MET A 222 2.50 -6.47 -19.42
N HIS A 223 3.07 -5.70 -18.49
CA HIS A 223 4.34 -5.00 -18.69
C HIS A 223 5.51 -5.98 -18.88
N TYR A 224 5.57 -7.03 -18.05
CA TYR A 224 6.53 -8.12 -18.18
C TYR A 224 6.43 -8.82 -19.54
N LEU A 225 5.24 -9.25 -19.95
CA LEU A 225 5.05 -9.97 -21.23
C LEU A 225 5.45 -9.12 -22.44
N LYS A 226 5.12 -7.82 -22.42
CA LYS A 226 5.57 -6.87 -23.45
C LYS A 226 7.09 -6.71 -23.45
N ALA A 227 7.73 -6.71 -22.28
CA ALA A 227 9.18 -6.61 -22.15
C ALA A 227 9.88 -7.88 -22.67
N VAL A 228 9.33 -9.08 -22.41
CA VAL A 228 9.80 -10.36 -23.01
C VAL A 228 9.73 -10.28 -24.53
N GLN A 229 8.58 -9.86 -25.07
CA GLN A 229 8.41 -9.69 -26.52
C GLN A 229 9.43 -8.70 -27.11
N ALA A 230 9.64 -7.56 -26.45
CA ALA A 230 10.59 -6.52 -26.90
C ALA A 230 12.06 -6.91 -26.71
N ALA A 231 12.38 -7.80 -25.77
CA ALA A 231 13.71 -8.34 -25.55
C ALA A 231 14.02 -9.49 -26.53
N GLY A 232 12.99 -10.19 -27.04
CA GLY A 232 13.17 -11.41 -27.84
C GLY A 232 13.67 -12.60 -27.03
N THR A 233 13.58 -12.53 -25.70
CA THR A 233 14.07 -13.52 -24.75
C THR A 233 13.33 -13.39 -23.41
N ASP A 234 13.29 -14.48 -22.64
CA ASP A 234 12.82 -14.54 -21.25
C ASP A 234 13.96 -14.44 -20.22
N GLU A 235 15.20 -14.19 -20.65
CA GLU A 235 16.35 -13.99 -19.76
C GLU A 235 16.14 -12.79 -18.83
N ALA A 236 16.18 -13.05 -17.52
CA ALA A 236 15.75 -12.10 -16.49
C ALA A 236 16.43 -10.73 -16.59
N SER A 237 17.74 -10.68 -16.85
CA SER A 237 18.47 -9.41 -16.98
C SER A 237 18.04 -8.59 -18.19
N ALA A 238 17.84 -9.23 -19.35
CA ALA A 238 17.40 -8.59 -20.58
C ALA A 238 15.96 -8.06 -20.45
N VAL A 239 15.07 -8.88 -19.86
CA VAL A 239 13.68 -8.49 -19.62
C VAL A 239 13.61 -7.35 -18.60
N MET A 240 14.34 -7.42 -17.49
CA MET A 240 14.39 -6.34 -16.48
C MET A 240 14.90 -5.03 -17.08
N ALA A 241 15.91 -5.07 -17.95
CA ALA A 241 16.40 -3.88 -18.64
C ALA A 241 15.31 -3.25 -19.52
N LYS A 242 14.55 -4.06 -20.26
CA LYS A 242 13.40 -3.57 -21.05
C LYS A 242 12.28 -3.02 -20.16
N MET A 243 11.96 -3.68 -19.06
CA MET A 243 10.94 -3.21 -18.12
C MET A 243 11.32 -1.86 -17.51
N LYS A 244 12.58 -1.66 -17.12
CA LYS A 244 13.09 -0.38 -16.56
C LYS A 244 13.15 0.74 -17.61
N ALA A 245 13.48 0.42 -18.85
CA ALA A 245 13.58 1.40 -19.95
C ALA A 245 12.21 1.85 -20.50
N THR A 246 11.15 1.07 -20.26
CA THR A 246 9.83 1.31 -20.85
C THR A 246 8.87 1.91 -19.81
N PRO A 247 8.35 3.12 -20.02
CA PRO A 247 7.32 3.68 -19.14
C PRO A 247 6.05 2.83 -19.14
N ILE A 248 5.43 2.68 -17.97
CA ILE A 248 4.14 2.01 -17.81
C ILE A 248 3.03 3.03 -18.13
N ASN A 249 2.25 2.75 -19.18
CA ASN A 249 1.08 3.52 -19.59
C ASN A 249 -0.08 2.56 -19.87
N ASP A 250 -0.93 2.35 -18.87
CA ASP A 250 -2.11 1.48 -18.95
C ASP A 250 -3.22 1.95 -17.98
N MET A 251 -4.21 1.08 -17.72
CA MET A 251 -5.32 1.38 -16.80
C MET A 251 -4.88 1.60 -15.34
N PHE A 252 -3.68 1.15 -14.96
CA PHE A 252 -3.19 1.23 -13.60
C PHE A 252 -2.42 2.53 -13.39
N ALA A 253 -1.47 2.83 -14.29
CA ALA A 253 -0.60 3.99 -14.18
C ALA A 253 -0.41 4.73 -15.51
N THR A 254 -0.22 6.05 -15.40
CA THR A 254 0.22 6.92 -16.50
C THR A 254 1.65 7.38 -16.21
N ASN A 255 2.56 7.19 -17.17
CA ASN A 255 4.00 7.48 -17.06
C ASN A 255 4.64 6.86 -15.80
N GLY A 256 4.20 5.67 -15.40
CA GLY A 256 4.84 4.90 -14.33
C GLY A 256 6.26 4.49 -14.74
N ARG A 257 7.19 4.39 -13.78
CA ARG A 257 8.60 4.06 -14.07
C ARG A 257 9.19 3.15 -13.01
N ILE A 258 9.94 2.14 -13.43
CA ILE A 258 10.69 1.28 -12.52
C ILE A 258 12.07 1.90 -12.30
N ARG A 259 12.36 2.29 -11.06
CA ARG A 259 13.64 2.88 -10.66
C ARG A 259 14.74 1.83 -10.52
N GLU A 260 15.96 2.32 -10.28
CA GLU A 260 17.15 1.50 -10.06
C GLU A 260 16.99 0.54 -8.87
N ASP A 261 16.36 1.01 -7.79
CA ASP A 261 16.05 0.26 -6.57
C ASP A 261 14.94 -0.79 -6.72
N GLY A 262 14.35 -0.92 -7.91
CA GLY A 262 13.25 -1.83 -8.18
C GLY A 262 11.87 -1.27 -7.83
N ARG A 263 11.76 -0.03 -7.35
CA ARG A 263 10.46 0.59 -7.07
C ARG A 263 9.81 1.06 -8.37
N MET A 264 8.60 0.57 -8.66
CA MET A 264 7.74 1.21 -9.66
C MET A 264 7.11 2.46 -9.02
N ILE A 265 7.49 3.64 -9.51
CA ILE A 265 6.90 4.90 -9.11
C ILE A 265 5.79 5.30 -10.08
N HIS A 266 4.67 5.71 -9.54
CA HIS A 266 3.50 6.24 -10.25
C HIS A 266 2.68 7.13 -9.32
N ASP A 267 1.74 7.89 -9.86
CA ASP A 267 0.87 8.69 -9.00
C ASP A 267 0.08 7.80 -8.03
N MET A 268 0.06 8.22 -6.77
CA MET A 268 -0.80 7.65 -5.73
C MET A 268 -1.99 8.58 -5.53
N TYR A 269 -3.02 8.11 -4.84
CA TYR A 269 -4.22 8.92 -4.65
C TYR A 269 -4.65 8.95 -3.19
N LEU A 270 -4.94 10.15 -2.70
CA LEU A 270 -5.65 10.33 -1.44
C LEU A 270 -7.14 10.17 -1.72
N ALA A 271 -7.79 9.27 -1.00
CA ALA A 271 -9.22 9.03 -1.07
C ALA A 271 -9.85 9.12 0.32
N GLN A 272 -11.16 9.32 0.33
CA GLN A 272 -11.98 9.27 1.52
C GLN A 272 -13.10 8.26 1.32
N VAL A 273 -13.40 7.46 2.34
CA VAL A 273 -14.57 6.59 2.31
C VAL A 273 -15.85 7.43 2.34
N LYS A 274 -16.76 7.13 1.41
CA LYS A 274 -18.05 7.78 1.24
C LYS A 274 -18.97 7.54 2.44
N THR A 275 -19.91 8.45 2.67
CA THR A 275 -21.07 8.15 3.53
C THR A 275 -22.02 7.19 2.81
N PRO A 276 -22.92 6.49 3.53
CA PRO A 276 -23.94 5.66 2.89
C PRO A 276 -24.78 6.42 1.85
N ALA A 277 -25.08 7.70 2.07
CA ALA A 277 -25.85 8.53 1.15
C ALA A 277 -25.08 8.96 -0.11
N GLU A 278 -23.74 8.95 -0.08
CA GLU A 278 -22.89 9.29 -1.23
C GLU A 278 -22.68 8.11 -2.20
N SER A 279 -22.89 6.86 -1.74
CA SER A 279 -22.68 5.64 -2.52
C SER A 279 -23.88 5.31 -3.39
N ARG A 280 -23.68 5.24 -4.71
CA ARG A 280 -24.79 5.04 -5.66
C ARG A 280 -24.93 3.60 -6.15
N THR A 281 -23.87 2.82 -6.10
CA THR A 281 -23.83 1.44 -6.59
C THR A 281 -22.97 0.58 -5.67
N PRO A 282 -23.12 -0.76 -5.68
CA PRO A 282 -22.19 -1.63 -4.98
C PRO A 282 -20.75 -1.33 -5.38
N TRP A 283 -19.83 -1.31 -4.40
CA TRP A 283 -18.41 -0.98 -4.56
C TRP A 283 -18.09 0.52 -4.80
N ASP A 284 -19.10 1.39 -4.87
CA ASP A 284 -18.91 2.84 -4.93
C ASP A 284 -18.58 3.44 -3.56
N TYR A 285 -17.36 3.18 -3.08
CA TYR A 285 -16.98 3.45 -1.69
C TYR A 285 -16.05 4.64 -1.51
N PHE A 286 -15.33 5.06 -2.55
CA PHE A 286 -14.32 6.10 -2.41
C PHE A 286 -14.71 7.36 -3.15
N LYS A 287 -14.41 8.51 -2.53
CA LYS A 287 -14.32 9.80 -3.20
C LYS A 287 -12.85 10.24 -3.23
N MET A 288 -12.38 10.57 -4.44
CA MET A 288 -11.00 11.01 -4.65
C MET A 288 -10.82 12.42 -4.06
N LYS A 289 -9.81 12.60 -3.21
CA LYS A 289 -9.51 13.88 -2.57
C LYS A 289 -8.35 14.62 -3.24
N GLY A 290 -7.46 13.88 -3.91
CA GLY A 290 -6.36 14.46 -4.66
C GLY A 290 -5.42 13.41 -5.23
N VAL A 291 -4.56 13.86 -6.13
CA VAL A 291 -3.44 13.09 -6.67
C VAL A 291 -2.20 13.42 -5.86
N ILE A 292 -1.41 12.40 -5.51
CA ILE A 292 -0.08 12.53 -4.92
C ILE A 292 0.90 12.19 -6.04
N PRO A 293 1.59 13.18 -6.62
CA PRO A 293 2.47 12.96 -7.75
C PRO A 293 3.55 11.91 -7.45
N ALA A 294 3.92 11.09 -8.44
CA ALA A 294 4.92 10.03 -8.28
C ALA A 294 6.24 10.50 -7.66
N ALA A 295 6.66 11.74 -7.96
CA ALA A 295 7.87 12.36 -7.42
C ALA A 295 7.81 12.62 -5.91
N GLU A 296 6.61 12.78 -5.37
CA GLU A 296 6.36 13.04 -3.95
C GLU A 296 5.88 11.79 -3.22
N ALA A 297 5.18 10.88 -3.90
CA ALA A 297 4.52 9.73 -3.30
C ALA A 297 5.50 8.78 -2.61
N PHE A 298 6.64 8.46 -3.23
CA PHE A 298 7.57 7.44 -2.72
C PHE A 298 8.82 8.04 -2.09
N GLN A 299 9.56 7.19 -1.38
CA GLN A 299 10.83 7.56 -0.80
C GLN A 299 11.77 8.08 -1.90
N PRO A 300 12.36 9.28 -1.74
CA PRO A 300 13.34 9.80 -2.70
C PRO A 300 14.52 8.84 -2.84
N LEU A 301 15.04 8.66 -4.05
CA LEU A 301 16.15 7.74 -4.33
C LEU A 301 17.41 8.07 -3.52
N SER A 302 17.61 9.35 -3.19
CA SER A 302 18.67 9.85 -2.31
C SER A 302 18.62 9.31 -0.88
N LYS A 303 17.46 8.83 -0.43
CA LYS A 303 17.26 8.18 0.87
C LYS A 303 17.20 6.65 0.79
N SER A 304 17.36 6.07 -0.40
CA SER A 304 17.32 4.61 -0.57
C SER A 304 18.52 3.95 0.10
N ALA A 305 18.26 2.88 0.85
CA ALA A 305 19.28 1.97 1.39
C ALA A 305 19.59 0.79 0.45
N CYS A 306 19.06 0.81 -0.78
CA CYS A 306 19.29 -0.24 -1.76
C CYS A 306 20.77 -0.26 -2.24
N PRO A 307 21.50 -1.38 -2.09
CA PRO A 307 22.90 -1.48 -2.52
C PRO A 307 23.11 -1.35 -4.04
N LEU A 308 22.05 -1.41 -4.85
CA LEU A 308 22.12 -1.25 -6.30
C LEU A 308 22.07 0.22 -6.75
N VAL A 309 21.67 1.13 -5.86
CA VAL A 309 21.61 2.57 -6.16
C VAL A 309 23.00 3.15 -5.99
N LYS A 310 23.56 3.72 -7.06
CA LYS A 310 24.84 4.42 -6.98
C LYS A 310 24.65 5.70 -6.17
N LYS A 311 25.27 5.79 -5.00
CA LYS A 311 25.33 7.05 -4.25
C LYS A 311 26.21 8.02 -5.05
N ALA A 312 25.72 9.24 -5.28
CA ALA A 312 26.56 10.31 -5.80
C ALA A 312 27.77 10.45 -4.85
N SER A 313 28.96 10.29 -5.43
CA SER A 313 30.24 10.50 -4.74
C SER A 313 30.45 11.98 -4.52
#